data_AF-A0A8K0KZG7-F1
#
_entry.id   AF-A0A8K0KZG7-F1
#
_cell.length_a   1.000
_cell.length_b   1.000
_cell.length_c   1.000
_cell.angle_alpha   90.00
_cell.angle_beta   90.00
_cell.angle_gamma   90.00
#
_symmetry.space_group_name_H-M   'P 1'
#
loop_
_entity.id
_entity.type
_entity.pdbx_description
1 polymer ?
#
loop_
_entity_poly.entity_id
_entity_poly.type
_entity_poly.pdbx_seq_one_letter_code
_entity_poly.pdbx_strand_id
1 'polypeptide(L)'
;MQSLRRAPLKASRTIRSSLRQQPRRSAHDSHGAHDAHPAPANESFGRGFFIALAAVPLSIAIYKFTASGGPDNKPIFTRLIESYTSKEDTWDKRNDLHTQAVELAGNDRALFFNGDFSRSRYIDLRYPEAMNTGSPFNVPAGHGSGNIDAAIAKFEKKNYEENARRVQNLKENNIRAEKPLQSRIVGSPKVDEGR
;
A
#
# COMPACT_ATOMS: atom_id res chain seq x y z
N MET A 1 -23.11 2.78 55.05
CA MET A 1 -23.69 3.43 53.86
C MET A 1 -22.79 4.58 53.43
N GLN A 2 -22.05 4.43 52.32
CA GLN A 2 -21.29 5.53 51.71
C GLN A 2 -21.41 5.39 50.19
N SER A 3 -22.01 6.39 49.54
CA SER A 3 -22.24 6.42 48.10
C SER A 3 -21.12 7.20 47.41
N LEU A 4 -20.22 6.50 46.74
CA LEU A 4 -19.21 7.12 45.88
C LEU A 4 -19.86 7.49 44.54
N ARG A 5 -20.32 8.73 44.43
CA ARG A 5 -20.72 9.33 43.15
C ARG A 5 -19.46 9.68 42.36
N ARG A 6 -19.20 8.96 41.26
CA ARG A 6 -18.17 9.34 40.28
C ARG A 6 -18.82 10.18 39.18
N ALA A 7 -18.41 11.44 39.07
CA ALA A 7 -18.81 12.36 38.02
C ALA A 7 -18.12 11.99 36.68
N PRO A 8 -18.82 12.00 35.54
CA PRO A 8 -18.18 11.81 34.24
C PRO A 8 -17.51 13.13 33.77
N LEU A 9 -16.20 13.06 33.50
CA LEU A 9 -15.44 14.12 32.84
C LEU A 9 -15.87 14.20 31.37
N LYS A 10 -16.61 15.25 31.01
CA LYS A 10 -16.89 15.58 29.60
C LYS A 10 -15.63 16.18 28.97
N ALA A 11 -14.93 15.40 28.15
CA ALA A 11 -13.89 15.92 27.29
C ALA A 11 -14.54 16.65 26.09
N SER A 12 -14.61 17.99 26.16
CA SER A 12 -14.99 18.80 24.99
C SER A 12 -13.79 18.90 24.04
N ARG A 13 -13.83 18.17 22.94
CA ARG A 13 -12.86 18.32 21.85
C ARG A 13 -13.20 19.58 21.05
N THR A 14 -12.58 20.69 21.36
CA THR A 14 -12.64 21.90 20.53
C THR A 14 -11.88 21.66 19.23
N ILE A 15 -12.63 21.51 18.14
CA ILE A 15 -12.08 21.48 16.78
C ILE A 15 -11.64 22.91 16.45
N ARG A 16 -10.33 23.18 16.46
CA ARG A 16 -9.79 24.44 15.93
C ARG A 16 -9.93 24.42 14.42
N SER A 17 -10.74 25.30 13.85
CA SER A 17 -10.74 25.56 12.41
C SER A 17 -9.45 26.31 12.05
N SER A 18 -8.57 25.66 11.28
CA SER A 18 -7.45 26.34 10.66
C SER A 18 -7.99 27.15 9.47
N LEU A 19 -8.21 28.45 9.67
CA LEU A 19 -8.44 29.40 8.58
C LEU A 19 -7.24 29.36 7.63
N ARG A 20 -7.46 28.96 6.38
CA ARG A 20 -6.48 29.05 5.29
C ARG A 20 -6.22 30.52 5.00
N GLN A 21 -5.04 31.03 5.34
CA GLN A 21 -4.57 32.32 4.84
C GLN A 21 -4.28 32.19 3.34
N GLN A 22 -4.90 33.02 2.50
CA GLN A 22 -4.53 33.17 1.10
C GLN A 22 -3.15 33.82 0.98
N PRO A 23 -2.28 33.36 0.06
CA PRO A 23 -1.02 34.04 -0.22
C PRO A 23 -1.30 35.39 -0.88
N ARG A 24 -0.90 36.48 -0.22
CA ARG A 24 -0.86 37.82 -0.83
C ARG A 24 0.17 37.80 -1.95
N ARG A 25 -0.28 37.94 -3.19
CA ARG A 25 0.58 38.23 -4.34
C ARG A 25 0.94 39.71 -4.30
N SER A 26 2.17 40.03 -3.92
CA SER A 26 2.76 41.33 -4.23
C SER A 26 3.12 41.35 -5.72
N ALA A 27 2.21 41.82 -6.56
CA ALA A 27 2.58 42.26 -7.89
C ALA A 27 3.31 43.59 -7.72
N HIS A 28 4.63 43.58 -7.91
CA HIS A 28 5.44 44.79 -7.88
C HIS A 28 5.09 45.62 -9.13
N ASP A 29 4.54 46.80 -8.86
CA ASP A 29 4.39 47.90 -9.79
C ASP A 29 5.79 48.48 -10.08
N SER A 30 6.34 48.19 -11.26
CA SER A 30 7.55 48.86 -11.75
C SER A 30 7.17 49.83 -12.87
N HIS A 31 6.74 51.02 -12.46
CA HIS A 31 6.75 52.20 -13.30
C HIS A 31 8.20 52.64 -13.58
N GLY A 32 8.72 52.29 -14.76
CA GLY A 32 9.90 52.90 -15.36
C GLY A 32 9.45 53.98 -16.34
N ALA A 33 9.73 55.24 -16.01
CA ALA A 33 9.36 56.43 -16.76
C ALA A 33 10.09 56.54 -18.11
N HIS A 34 9.34 57.08 -19.09
CA HIS A 34 9.71 57.87 -20.26
C HIS A 34 11.20 58.07 -20.60
N ASP A 35 11.61 57.57 -21.77
CA ASP A 35 12.50 58.30 -22.68
C ASP A 35 12.23 57.91 -24.13
N ALA A 36 12.00 58.92 -24.97
CA ALA A 36 11.60 58.79 -26.36
C ALA A 36 12.81 58.89 -27.29
N HIS A 37 13.08 57.82 -28.05
CA HIS A 37 13.78 57.87 -29.33
C HIS A 37 13.13 56.85 -30.29
N PRO A 38 12.73 57.24 -31.53
CA PRO A 38 12.33 56.28 -32.55
C PRO A 38 13.59 55.58 -33.08
N ALA A 39 13.98 54.49 -32.41
CA ALA A 39 14.99 53.57 -32.92
C ALA A 39 14.43 52.84 -34.15
N PRO A 40 15.26 52.52 -35.16
CA PRO A 40 14.80 51.98 -36.44
C PRO A 40 13.99 50.69 -36.26
N ALA A 41 12.90 50.58 -37.02
CA ALA A 41 11.90 49.50 -37.03
C ALA A 41 12.42 48.15 -37.57
N ASN A 42 13.65 47.77 -37.18
CA ASN A 42 14.26 46.49 -37.46
C ASN A 42 14.73 45.87 -36.15
N GLU A 43 13.78 45.50 -35.31
CA GLU A 43 14.04 44.73 -34.11
C GLU A 43 14.40 43.30 -34.54
N SER A 44 15.71 42.99 -34.57
CA SER A 44 16.15 41.63 -34.86
C SER A 44 15.59 40.66 -33.81
N PHE A 45 15.10 39.50 -34.24
CA PHE A 45 14.63 38.47 -33.31
C PHE A 45 15.67 38.24 -32.19
N GLY A 46 15.23 38.38 -30.95
CA GLY A 46 16.10 38.22 -29.79
C GLY A 46 16.76 36.85 -29.77
N ARG A 47 17.91 36.73 -29.10
CA ARG A 47 18.67 35.47 -29.00
C ARG A 47 17.80 34.28 -28.57
N GLY A 48 16.79 34.51 -27.72
CA GLY A 48 15.82 33.49 -27.31
C GLY A 48 15.04 32.85 -28.46
N PHE A 49 14.74 33.60 -29.52
CA PHE A 49 14.06 33.08 -30.72
C PHE A 49 14.92 32.03 -31.43
N PHE A 50 16.21 32.34 -31.67
CA PHE A 50 17.13 31.39 -32.29
C PHE A 50 17.42 30.18 -31.39
N ILE A 51 17.46 30.37 -30.07
CA ILE A 51 17.57 29.27 -29.10
C ILE A 51 16.35 28.35 -29.20
N ALA A 52 15.13 28.88 -29.24
CA ALA A 52 13.92 28.08 -29.40
C ALA A 52 13.89 27.34 -30.74
N LEU A 53 14.29 28.02 -31.82
CA LEU A 53 14.33 27.45 -33.17
C LEU A 53 15.37 26.33 -33.29
N ALA A 54 16.51 26.44 -32.60
CA ALA A 54 17.51 25.39 -32.48
C ALA A 54 17.09 24.25 -31.51
N ALA A 55 16.31 24.56 -30.48
CA ALA A 55 15.88 23.58 -29.48
C ALA A 55 14.96 22.50 -30.08
N VAL A 56 14.10 22.85 -31.05
CA VAL A 56 13.19 21.90 -31.70
C VAL A 56 13.95 20.76 -32.40
N PRO A 57 14.84 20.99 -33.39
CA PRO A 57 15.58 19.91 -34.04
C PRO A 57 16.53 19.19 -33.08
N LEU A 58 17.13 19.91 -32.12
CA LEU A 58 18.00 19.32 -31.10
C LEU A 58 17.23 18.33 -30.21
N SER A 59 15.99 18.65 -29.82
CA SER A 59 15.14 17.76 -29.03
C SER A 59 14.77 16.48 -29.78
N ILE A 60 14.54 16.57 -31.09
CA ILE A 60 14.25 15.44 -31.98
C ILE A 60 15.48 14.54 -32.12
N ALA A 61 16.67 15.14 -32.31
CA ALA A 61 17.92 14.40 -32.41
C ALA A 61 18.20 13.60 -31.11
N ILE A 62 18.04 14.24 -29.96
CA ILE A 62 18.18 13.57 -28.64
C ILE A 62 17.14 12.45 -28.50
N TYR A 63 15.88 12.70 -28.86
CA TYR A 63 14.84 11.67 -28.79
C TYR A 63 15.19 10.46 -29.68
N LYS A 64 15.59 10.67 -30.93
CA LYS A 64 15.95 9.58 -31.85
C LYS A 64 17.16 8.80 -31.40
N PHE A 65 18.19 9.48 -30.88
CA PHE A 65 19.38 8.83 -30.35
C PHE A 65 19.06 7.95 -29.13
N THR A 66 18.20 8.44 -28.24
CA THR A 66 17.87 7.75 -26.98
C THR A 66 16.81 6.67 -27.15
N ALA A 67 15.90 6.82 -28.12
CA ALA A 67 14.88 5.83 -28.45
C ALA A 67 15.42 4.63 -29.26
N SER A 68 16.64 4.73 -29.82
CA SER A 68 17.22 3.65 -30.64
C SER A 68 17.88 2.53 -29.82
N GLY A 69 17.88 2.64 -28.48
CA GLY A 69 18.56 1.71 -27.57
C GLY A 69 17.79 0.43 -27.25
N GLY A 70 17.37 -0.39 -28.21
CA GLY A 70 16.81 -1.72 -27.91
C GLY A 70 15.50 -1.75 -27.08
N PRO A 71 14.94 -2.95 -26.82
CA PRO A 71 13.59 -3.09 -26.25
C PRO A 71 13.43 -2.61 -24.80
N ASP A 72 14.52 -2.60 -24.02
CA ASP A 72 14.47 -2.31 -22.57
C ASP A 72 14.88 -0.86 -22.21
N ASN A 73 15.45 -0.08 -23.14
CA ASN A 73 15.83 1.30 -22.84
C ASN A 73 14.71 2.28 -23.22
N LYS A 74 13.94 2.70 -22.22
CA LYS A 74 12.97 3.78 -22.37
C LYS A 74 13.69 5.10 -22.74
N PRO A 75 13.14 5.93 -23.64
CA PRO A 75 13.76 7.20 -24.00
C PRO A 75 13.90 8.10 -22.77
N ILE A 76 14.91 8.99 -22.79
CA ILE A 76 15.31 9.78 -21.61
C ILE A 76 14.13 10.55 -21.01
N PHE A 77 13.30 11.17 -21.84
CA PHE A 77 12.13 11.92 -21.36
C PHE A 77 11.12 11.03 -20.66
N THR A 78 10.87 9.82 -21.15
CA THR A 78 9.96 8.86 -20.50
C THR A 78 10.49 8.42 -19.14
N ARG A 79 11.80 8.15 -19.04
CA ARG A 79 12.43 7.80 -17.75
C ARG A 79 12.38 8.95 -16.75
N LEU A 80 12.52 10.19 -17.23
CA LEU A 80 12.41 11.38 -16.41
C LEU A 80 10.98 11.54 -15.89
N ILE A 81 9.98 11.42 -16.77
CA ILE A 81 8.56 11.44 -16.39
C ILE A 81 8.26 10.33 -15.37
N GLU A 82 8.71 9.09 -15.63
CA GLU A 82 8.48 7.94 -14.75
C GLU A 82 9.07 8.13 -13.35
N SER A 83 10.22 8.82 -13.26
CA SER A 83 10.82 9.15 -11.96
C SER A 83 9.95 10.08 -11.11
N TYR A 84 9.15 10.94 -11.75
CA TYR A 84 8.21 11.84 -11.06
C TYR A 84 6.85 11.20 -10.80
N THR A 85 6.30 10.43 -11.75
CA THR A 85 5.00 9.76 -11.59
C THR A 85 5.01 8.75 -10.44
N SER A 86 6.16 8.13 -10.15
CA SER A 86 6.28 7.22 -9.01
C SER A 86 5.87 7.86 -7.67
N LYS A 87 6.08 9.18 -7.52
CA LYS A 87 5.70 9.92 -6.31
C LYS A 87 4.18 10.14 -6.25
N GLU A 88 3.56 10.45 -7.39
CA GLU A 88 2.11 10.61 -7.53
C GLU A 88 1.38 9.33 -7.13
N ASP A 89 1.82 8.17 -7.65
CA ASP A 89 1.25 6.87 -7.28
C ASP A 89 1.28 6.63 -5.77
N THR A 90 2.36 7.04 -5.09
CA THR A 90 2.43 6.89 -3.63
C THR A 90 1.52 7.85 -2.88
N TRP A 91 1.23 9.02 -3.44
CA TRP A 91 0.32 9.99 -2.84
C TRP A 91 -1.12 9.56 -3.05
N ASP A 92 -1.45 9.05 -4.23
CA ASP A 92 -2.76 8.50 -4.55
C ASP A 92 -3.09 7.29 -3.67
N LYS A 93 -2.15 6.35 -3.51
CA LYS A 93 -2.30 5.22 -2.57
C LYS A 93 -2.53 5.67 -1.12
N ARG A 94 -1.85 6.73 -0.67
CA ARG A 94 -2.04 7.25 0.69
C ARG A 94 -3.40 7.94 0.84
N ASN A 95 -3.83 8.70 -0.16
CA ASN A 95 -5.13 9.35 -0.18
C ASN A 95 -6.27 8.34 -0.22
N ASP A 96 -6.12 7.28 -1.01
CA ASP A 96 -7.08 6.17 -1.07
C ASP A 96 -7.19 5.45 0.28
N LEU A 97 -6.06 5.06 0.89
CA LEU A 97 -6.05 4.48 2.24
C LEU A 97 -6.69 5.38 3.30
N HIS A 98 -6.43 6.69 3.24
CA HIS A 98 -7.05 7.64 4.15
C HIS A 98 -8.57 7.71 3.95
N THR A 99 -9.04 7.71 2.70
CA THR A 99 -10.46 7.75 2.36
C THR A 99 -11.16 6.49 2.87
N GLN A 100 -10.60 5.32 2.60
CA GLN A 100 -11.11 4.03 3.09
C GLN A 100 -11.16 3.99 4.63
N ALA A 101 -10.13 4.50 5.31
CA ALA A 101 -10.11 4.56 6.77
C ALA A 101 -11.22 5.47 7.33
N VAL A 102 -11.47 6.62 6.69
CA VAL A 102 -12.55 7.54 7.07
C VAL A 102 -13.93 6.91 6.83
N GLU A 103 -14.11 6.21 5.71
CA GLU A 103 -15.35 5.48 5.40
C GLU A 103 -15.63 4.38 6.42
N LEU A 104 -14.61 3.58 6.75
CA LEU A 104 -14.71 2.55 7.77
C LEU A 104 -15.06 3.15 9.14
N ALA A 105 -14.39 4.23 9.54
CA ALA A 105 -14.68 4.93 10.79
C ALA A 105 -16.10 5.53 10.80
N GLY A 106 -16.60 5.99 9.65
CA GLY A 106 -17.98 6.47 9.50
C GLY A 106 -19.01 5.34 9.66
N ASN A 107 -18.74 4.18 9.06
CA ASN A 107 -19.59 2.99 9.18
C ASN A 107 -19.62 2.48 10.63
N ASP A 108 -18.44 2.33 11.24
CA ASP A 108 -18.31 1.90 12.65
C ASP A 108 -19.00 2.88 13.61
N ARG A 109 -18.88 4.19 13.35
CA ARG A 109 -19.64 5.20 14.09
C ARG A 109 -21.15 4.99 13.93
N ALA A 110 -21.66 4.69 12.74
CA ALA A 110 -23.09 4.42 12.56
C ALA A 110 -23.54 3.21 13.38
N LEU A 111 -22.73 2.15 13.47
CA LEU A 111 -23.02 0.99 14.32
C LEU A 111 -23.09 1.36 15.81
N PHE A 112 -22.16 2.18 16.30
CA PHE A 112 -22.14 2.58 17.71
C PHE A 112 -23.20 3.63 18.08
N PHE A 113 -23.59 4.49 17.15
CA PHE A 113 -24.63 5.51 17.41
C PHE A 113 -26.05 4.96 17.23
N ASN A 114 -26.27 4.07 16.26
CA ASN A 114 -27.61 3.48 16.01
C ASN A 114 -27.81 2.15 16.74
N GLY A 115 -26.74 1.49 17.18
CA GLY A 115 -26.84 0.36 18.07
C GLY A 115 -27.42 0.82 19.41
N ASP A 116 -28.22 -0.05 20.02
CA ASP A 116 -28.95 0.15 21.28
C ASP A 116 -28.01 0.30 22.52
N PHE A 117 -26.86 0.95 22.37
CA PHE A 117 -25.81 1.16 23.38
C PHE A 117 -26.16 2.26 24.40
N SER A 118 -27.18 3.10 24.13
CA SER A 118 -27.69 4.07 25.12
C SER A 118 -28.45 3.38 26.27
N ARG A 119 -28.97 2.16 26.02
CA ARG A 119 -29.41 1.24 27.06
C ARG A 119 -28.18 0.47 27.50
N SER A 120 -27.61 0.84 28.64
CA SER A 120 -26.51 0.09 29.23
C SER A 120 -26.89 -1.39 29.32
N ARG A 121 -26.28 -2.25 28.50
CA ARG A 121 -26.37 -3.71 28.61
C ARG A 121 -25.55 -4.15 29.82
N TYR A 122 -25.94 -3.70 31.02
CA TYR A 122 -25.54 -4.38 32.24
C TYR A 122 -26.31 -5.69 32.24
N ILE A 123 -25.63 -6.78 31.89
CA ILE A 123 -26.15 -8.12 32.08
C ILE A 123 -25.87 -8.43 33.56
N ASP A 124 -26.94 -8.52 34.36
CA ASP A 124 -26.80 -8.88 35.76
C ASP A 124 -26.41 -10.37 35.84
N LEU A 125 -25.11 -10.62 35.98
CA LEU A 125 -24.58 -11.96 36.07
C LEU A 125 -24.64 -12.40 37.52
N ARG A 126 -25.38 -13.49 37.77
CA ARG A 126 -25.49 -14.10 39.10
C ARG A 126 -24.14 -14.51 39.71
N TYR A 127 -23.13 -14.78 38.86
CA TYR A 127 -21.77 -15.17 39.26
C TYR A 127 -20.72 -14.43 38.43
N PRO A 128 -20.22 -13.28 38.89
CA PRO A 128 -19.25 -12.46 38.13
C PRO A 128 -17.86 -13.10 38.03
N GLU A 129 -17.54 -14.07 38.89
CA GLU A 129 -16.28 -14.83 38.90
C GLU A 129 -16.08 -15.71 37.66
N ALA A 130 -17.16 -16.11 36.97
CA ALA A 130 -17.08 -16.89 35.74
C ALA A 130 -16.48 -16.11 34.55
N MET A 131 -16.36 -14.78 34.64
CA MET A 131 -15.75 -13.97 33.58
C MET A 131 -14.24 -14.19 33.45
N ASN A 132 -13.59 -14.74 34.49
CA ASN A 132 -12.14 -15.00 34.49
C ASN A 132 -11.79 -16.49 34.37
N THR A 133 -12.79 -17.37 34.23
CA THR A 133 -12.56 -18.80 34.00
C THR A 133 -12.57 -19.05 32.49
N GLY A 134 -11.41 -19.39 31.92
CA GLY A 134 -11.30 -19.74 30.51
C GLY A 134 -12.21 -20.92 30.12
N SER A 135 -12.69 -20.93 28.88
CA SER A 135 -13.50 -22.05 28.36
C SER A 135 -12.67 -23.34 28.37
N PRO A 136 -13.19 -24.48 28.87
CA PRO A 136 -12.48 -25.76 28.84
C PRO A 136 -12.07 -26.21 27.43
N PHE A 137 -12.76 -25.71 26.40
CA PHE A 137 -12.61 -26.14 25.01
C PHE A 137 -12.06 -25.06 24.08
N ASN A 138 -12.01 -23.79 24.51
CA ASN A 138 -11.59 -22.68 23.66
C ASN A 138 -10.51 -21.85 24.36
N VAL A 139 -9.39 -22.51 24.64
CA VAL A 139 -8.22 -21.86 25.24
C VAL A 139 -7.26 -21.44 24.13
N PRO A 140 -6.74 -20.19 24.13
CA PRO A 140 -5.77 -19.75 23.13
C PRO A 140 -4.52 -20.64 23.14
N ALA A 141 -3.93 -20.87 21.97
CA ALA A 141 -2.73 -21.69 21.83
C ALA A 141 -1.63 -21.21 22.80
N GLY A 142 -1.16 -22.12 23.66
CA GLY A 142 -0.16 -21.83 24.70
C GLY A 142 -0.74 -21.61 26.11
N HIS A 143 -2.05 -21.47 26.28
CA HIS A 143 -2.72 -21.57 27.57
C HIS A 143 -3.39 -22.94 27.66
N GLY A 144 -2.83 -23.87 28.43
CA GLY A 144 -3.41 -25.20 28.61
C GLY A 144 -2.37 -26.24 29.05
N SER A 145 -2.82 -27.18 29.88
CA SER A 145 -2.06 -28.29 30.47
C SER A 145 -1.92 -29.52 29.55
N GLY A 146 -2.27 -29.40 28.27
CA GLY A 146 -2.07 -30.47 27.30
C GLY A 146 -0.57 -30.69 27.07
N ASN A 147 -0.06 -31.89 27.35
CA ASN A 147 1.35 -32.21 27.11
C ASN A 147 1.66 -32.11 25.60
N ILE A 148 2.45 -31.10 25.21
CA ILE A 148 2.88 -30.84 23.82
C ILE A 148 4.12 -31.68 23.46
N ASP A 149 4.80 -32.29 24.44
CA ASP A 149 6.03 -33.06 24.26
C ASP A 149 5.83 -34.23 23.29
N ALA A 150 4.65 -34.88 23.33
CA ALA A 150 4.31 -35.95 22.39
C ALA A 150 4.22 -35.44 20.94
N ALA A 151 3.72 -34.22 20.72
CA ALA A 151 3.68 -33.61 19.40
C ALA A 151 5.08 -33.21 18.94
N ILE A 152 5.88 -32.60 19.84
CA ILE A 152 7.27 -32.22 19.58
C ILE A 152 8.09 -33.46 19.16
N ALA A 153 8.05 -34.53 19.96
CA ALA A 153 8.76 -35.77 19.69
C ALA A 153 8.38 -36.39 18.33
N LYS A 154 7.09 -36.33 17.96
CA LYS A 154 6.62 -36.81 16.65
C LYS A 154 7.20 -35.98 15.49
N PHE A 155 7.23 -34.65 15.62
CA PHE A 155 7.75 -33.78 14.56
C PHE A 155 9.27 -33.80 14.47
N GLU A 156 9.98 -33.91 15.60
CA GLU A 156 11.42 -34.13 15.61
C GLU A 156 11.79 -35.43 14.88
N LYS A 157 11.11 -36.54 15.21
CA LYS A 157 11.33 -37.82 14.53
C LYS A 157 11.11 -37.71 13.02
N LYS A 158 10.01 -37.07 12.59
CA LYS A 158 9.75 -36.83 11.15
C LYS A 158 10.85 -36.00 10.48
N ASN A 159 11.35 -34.97 11.14
CA ASN A 159 12.41 -34.13 10.59
C ASN A 159 13.72 -34.91 10.42
N TYR A 160 14.09 -35.73 11.40
CA TYR A 160 15.28 -36.59 11.28
C TYR A 160 15.13 -37.63 10.16
N GLU A 161 13.97 -38.27 10.03
CA GLU A 161 13.68 -39.21 8.94
C GLU A 161 13.71 -38.54 7.56
N GLU A 162 13.13 -37.35 7.42
CA GLU A 162 13.17 -36.58 6.17
C GLU A 162 14.59 -36.14 5.83
N ASN A 163 15.38 -35.70 6.80
CA ASN A 163 16.77 -35.31 6.59
C ASN A 163 17.61 -36.53 6.18
N ALA A 164 17.43 -37.69 6.82
CA ALA A 164 18.09 -38.92 6.42
C ALA A 164 17.72 -39.33 4.97
N ARG A 165 16.43 -39.23 4.61
CA ARG A 165 15.97 -39.46 3.22
C ARG A 165 16.57 -38.47 2.23
N ARG A 166 16.65 -37.17 2.58
CA ARG A 166 17.28 -36.15 1.74
C ARG A 166 18.76 -36.48 1.52
N VAL A 167 19.50 -36.86 2.56
CA VAL A 167 20.91 -37.25 2.46
C VAL A 167 21.10 -38.51 1.62
N GLN A 168 20.22 -39.51 1.76
CA GLN A 168 20.24 -40.71 0.89
C GLN A 168 19.98 -40.35 -0.57
N ASN A 169 18.96 -39.54 -0.85
CA ASN A 169 18.66 -39.07 -2.21
C ASN A 169 19.82 -38.27 -2.82
N LEU A 170 20.55 -37.48 -2.03
CA LEU A 170 21.75 -36.77 -2.48
C LEU A 170 22.89 -37.75 -2.82
N LYS A 171 23.11 -38.79 -2.00
CA LYS A 171 24.11 -39.83 -2.28
C LYS A 171 23.78 -40.65 -3.52
N GLU A 172 22.50 -40.90 -3.75
CA GLU A 172 21.98 -41.66 -4.90
C GLU A 172 21.81 -40.79 -6.17
N ASN A 173 22.18 -39.49 -6.12
CA ASN A 173 21.92 -38.49 -7.18
C ASN A 173 20.46 -38.50 -7.66
N ASN A 174 19.53 -38.81 -6.75
CA ASN A 174 18.10 -38.95 -7.00
C ASN A 174 17.35 -37.68 -6.60
N ILE A 175 17.86 -36.53 -7.06
CA ILE A 175 17.36 -35.22 -6.65
C ILE A 175 16.11 -34.87 -7.49
N ARG A 176 15.00 -34.55 -6.82
CA ARG A 176 13.74 -34.21 -7.51
C ARG A 176 13.86 -33.05 -8.50
N ALA A 177 14.73 -32.09 -8.22
CA ALA A 177 14.98 -30.93 -9.07
C ALA A 177 15.68 -31.29 -10.40
N GLU A 178 16.42 -32.40 -10.43
CA GLU A 178 17.14 -32.86 -11.62
C GLU A 178 16.31 -33.81 -12.48
N LYS A 179 15.19 -34.31 -11.95
CA LYS A 179 14.28 -35.15 -12.72
C LYS A 179 13.56 -34.29 -13.75
N PRO A 180 13.51 -34.72 -15.03
CA PRO A 180 12.69 -34.04 -16.02
C PRO A 180 11.25 -34.03 -15.54
N LEU A 181 10.58 -32.87 -15.65
CA LEU A 181 9.15 -32.76 -15.38
C LEU A 181 8.44 -33.81 -16.23
N GLN A 182 7.78 -34.77 -15.59
CA GLN A 182 6.94 -35.72 -16.31
C GLN A 182 5.87 -34.90 -17.02
N SER A 183 5.88 -34.92 -18.35
CA SER A 183 4.82 -34.32 -19.13
C SER A 183 3.54 -35.03 -18.74
N ARG A 184 2.65 -34.31 -18.03
CA ARG A 184 1.31 -34.80 -17.77
C ARG A 184 0.62 -34.85 -19.13
N ILE A 185 0.68 -36.00 -19.80
CA ILE A 185 -0.15 -36.28 -20.96
C ILE A 185 -1.57 -36.28 -20.44
N VAL A 186 -2.24 -35.14 -20.55
CA VAL A 186 -3.69 -35.05 -20.42
C VAL A 186 -4.23 -35.83 -21.61
N GLY A 187 -4.52 -37.11 -21.40
CA GLY A 187 -5.27 -37.89 -22.38
C GLY A 187 -6.59 -37.17 -22.60
N SER A 188 -6.73 -36.53 -23.75
CA SER A 188 -8.01 -36.02 -24.21
C SER A 188 -9.00 -37.18 -24.18
N PRO A 189 -10.14 -37.05 -23.49
CA PRO A 189 -11.13 -38.12 -23.44
C PRO A 189 -11.54 -38.45 -24.88
N LYS A 190 -11.44 -39.73 -25.25
CA LYS A 190 -11.98 -40.21 -26.52
C LYS A 190 -13.47 -39.91 -26.51
N VAL A 191 -13.92 -39.10 -27.46
CA VAL A 191 -15.34 -38.91 -27.75
C VAL A 191 -15.81 -40.24 -28.32
N ASP A 192 -16.59 -40.99 -27.55
CA ASP A 192 -17.30 -42.17 -28.03
C ASP A 192 -18.37 -41.70 -29.03
N GLU A 193 -18.07 -41.79 -30.33
CA GLU A 193 -19.08 -41.76 -31.38
C GLU A 193 -19.72 -43.16 -31.46
N GLY A 194 -20.85 -43.35 -30.77
CA GLY A 194 -21.53 -44.63 -30.73
C GLY A 194 -23.03 -44.53 -30.43
N ARG A 195 -23.80 -44.45 -31.52
CA ARG A 195 -25.23 -44.84 -31.74
C ARG A 195 -26.30 -44.49 -30.71
#